data_AF-A0A183D6K2-F1
#
_entry.id   AF-A0A183D6K2-F1
#
_cell.length_a   1.000
_cell.length_b   1.000
_cell.length_c   1.000
_cell.angle_alpha   90.00
_cell.angle_beta   90.00
_cell.angle_gamma   90.00
#
_symmetry.space_group_name_H-M   'P 1'
#
loop_
_entity.id
_entity.type
_entity.pdbx_description
1 polymer ?
#
loop_
_entity_poly.entity_id
_entity_poly.type
_entity_poly.pdbx_seq_one_letter_code
_entity_poly.pdbx_strand_id
1 'polypeptide(L)'
;MASLRTKLPALLLSPSANTRVLDAFYHKKVIDHYEHPRNVGSLDKDDPSVGTGIVGAPACGDVMKLQIKVDENGKIIDAKFKTFGCGSAIASSSLASEWIK
;
A
#
# COMPACT_ATOMS: atom_id res chain seq x y z
N MET A 1 63.70 -3.52 30.34
CA MET A 1 63.26 -3.84 28.98
C MET A 1 61.81 -4.29 29.04
N ALA A 2 60.93 -3.50 28.43
CA ALA A 2 59.49 -3.67 28.44
C ALA A 2 59.04 -4.86 27.57
N SER A 3 58.09 -5.65 28.06
CA SER A 3 57.23 -6.47 27.18
C SER A 3 55.79 -6.35 27.68
N LEU A 4 54.96 -5.75 26.84
CA LEU A 4 53.63 -5.25 27.12
C LEU A 4 52.65 -6.38 27.46
N ARG A 5 51.95 -6.21 28.60
CA ARG A 5 50.62 -6.80 28.81
C ARG A 5 49.62 -6.09 27.89
N THR A 6 49.28 -6.67 26.76
CA THR A 6 48.12 -6.23 25.96
C THR A 6 46.82 -6.69 26.64
N LYS A 7 46.27 -5.82 27.49
CA LYS A 7 44.84 -5.85 27.83
C LYS A 7 44.07 -5.51 26.55
N LEU A 8 43.52 -6.51 25.88
CA LEU A 8 42.48 -6.31 24.87
C LEU A 8 41.21 -5.85 25.60
N PRO A 9 40.63 -4.67 25.33
CA PRO A 9 39.32 -4.35 25.86
C PRO A 9 38.31 -5.20 25.08
N ALA A 10 37.50 -5.95 25.81
CA ALA A 10 36.26 -6.51 25.29
C ALA A 10 35.35 -5.34 24.88
N LEU A 11 35.50 -4.90 23.64
CA LEU A 11 34.63 -3.90 23.02
C LEU A 11 33.30 -4.60 22.73
N LEU A 12 32.39 -4.47 23.69
CA LEU A 12 30.94 -4.32 23.53
C LEU A 12 30.35 -4.98 22.28
N LEU A 13 29.70 -6.14 22.46
CA LEU A 13 28.58 -6.53 21.62
C LEU A 13 27.52 -5.42 21.70
N SER A 14 27.42 -4.58 20.68
CA SER A 14 26.13 -3.96 20.35
C SER A 14 25.45 -4.87 19.32
N PRO A 15 24.26 -5.42 19.58
CA PRO A 15 23.41 -5.90 18.50
C PRO A 15 22.78 -4.66 17.86
N SER A 16 23.58 -3.87 17.16
CA SER A 16 23.09 -2.75 16.36
C SER A 16 23.18 -3.12 14.89
N ALA A 17 22.13 -3.79 14.45
CA ALA A 17 21.49 -3.53 13.17
C ALA A 17 20.24 -4.39 13.17
N ASN A 18 19.21 -3.90 13.87
CA ASN A 18 17.85 -4.19 13.46
C ASN A 18 17.82 -3.83 11.97
N THR A 19 17.77 -4.84 11.10
CA THR A 19 17.74 -4.67 9.65
C THR A 19 16.45 -3.93 9.32
N ARG A 20 16.49 -2.61 9.46
CA ARG A 20 15.51 -1.72 8.85
C ARG A 20 15.69 -1.98 7.38
N VAL A 21 14.76 -2.79 6.87
CA VAL A 21 14.42 -2.88 5.46
C VAL A 21 14.72 -1.52 4.86
N LEU A 22 15.65 -1.51 3.90
CA LEU A 22 16.08 -0.33 3.13
C LEU A 22 14.92 0.66 3.09
N ASP A 23 15.07 1.86 3.67
CA ASP A 23 14.03 2.89 3.62
C ASP A 23 13.60 2.97 2.15
N ALA A 24 12.47 2.34 1.83
CA ALA A 24 12.01 2.30 0.46
C ALA A 24 11.85 3.77 0.09
N PHE A 25 12.33 4.20 -1.08
CA PHE A 25 12.25 5.60 -1.54
C PHE A 25 10.79 6.04 -1.82
N TYR A 26 9.85 5.59 -1.01
CA TYR A 26 8.45 5.92 -1.02
C TYR A 26 8.14 6.83 0.16
N HIS A 27 7.32 7.83 -0.11
CA HIS A 27 6.78 8.68 0.93
C HIS A 27 5.96 7.84 1.93
N LYS A 28 6.02 8.18 3.22
CA LYS A 28 5.34 7.43 4.30
C LYS A 28 3.86 7.16 4.02
N LYS A 29 3.16 8.10 3.40
CA LYS A 29 1.76 7.94 2.98
C LYS A 29 1.59 6.80 1.96
N VAL A 30 2.48 6.66 0.99
CA VAL A 30 2.41 5.59 -0.01
C VAL A 30 2.54 4.24 0.67
N ILE A 31 3.49 4.13 1.62
CA ILE A 31 3.69 2.91 2.40
C ILE A 31 2.44 2.58 3.22
N ASP A 32 1.85 3.56 3.90
CA ASP A 32 0.62 3.36 4.69
C ASP A 32 -0.54 2.83 3.85
N HIS A 33 -0.82 3.44 2.68
CA HIS A 33 -1.89 2.98 1.79
C HIS A 33 -1.56 1.64 1.10
N TYR A 34 -0.29 1.24 1.04
CA TYR A 34 0.11 -0.06 0.51
C TYR A 34 -0.06 -1.19 1.55
N GLU A 35 0.40 -0.96 2.79
CA GLU A 35 0.32 -1.95 3.87
C GLU A 35 -1.11 -2.06 4.45
N HIS A 36 -1.83 -0.94 4.51
CA HIS A 36 -3.18 -0.84 5.04
C HIS A 36 -4.12 -0.19 4.01
N PRO A 37 -4.37 -0.84 2.86
CA PRO A 37 -5.23 -0.29 1.83
C PRO A 37 -6.67 -0.20 2.34
N ARG A 38 -7.25 0.99 2.23
CA ARG A 38 -8.63 1.28 2.65
C ARG A 38 -9.59 0.89 1.55
N ASN A 39 -10.84 0.56 1.88
CA ASN A 39 -11.88 0.29 0.87
C ASN A 39 -11.59 -0.87 -0.13
N VAL A 40 -10.69 -1.79 0.22
CA VAL A 40 -10.50 -3.03 -0.57
C VAL A 40 -11.76 -3.89 -0.47
N GLY A 41 -12.21 -4.39 -1.62
CA GLY A 41 -13.36 -5.29 -1.65
C GLY A 41 -14.12 -5.23 -2.96
N SER A 42 -15.34 -5.76 -2.94
CA SER A 42 -16.26 -5.66 -4.06
C SER A 42 -17.67 -5.40 -3.54
N LEU A 43 -18.44 -4.67 -4.33
CA LEU A 43 -19.86 -4.47 -4.12
C LEU A 43 -20.65 -5.55 -4.86
N ASP A 44 -21.93 -5.67 -4.51
CA ASP A 44 -22.85 -6.52 -5.24
C ASP A 44 -22.94 -6.07 -6.70
N LYS A 45 -22.82 -7.03 -7.62
CA LYS A 45 -22.86 -6.81 -9.07
C LYS A 45 -24.29 -6.75 -9.61
N ASP A 46 -25.23 -7.31 -8.86
CA ASP A 46 -26.64 -7.41 -9.27
C ASP A 46 -27.45 -6.20 -8.73
N ASP A 47 -26.82 -5.36 -7.89
CA ASP A 47 -27.40 -4.11 -7.40
C ASP A 47 -27.37 -3.03 -8.52
N PRO A 48 -28.52 -2.51 -8.96
CA PRO A 48 -28.59 -1.53 -10.04
C PRO A 48 -27.97 -0.18 -9.68
N SER A 49 -27.76 0.09 -8.40
CA SER A 49 -27.10 1.31 -7.92
C SER A 49 -25.57 1.23 -7.97
N VAL A 50 -25.01 0.08 -8.38
CA VAL A 50 -23.57 -0.16 -8.42
C VAL A 50 -23.02 -0.03 -9.84
N GLY A 51 -22.16 0.96 -10.06
CA GLY A 51 -21.35 1.09 -11.27
C GLY A 51 -20.04 0.32 -11.12
N THR A 52 -19.69 -0.49 -12.13
CA THR A 52 -18.42 -1.24 -12.16
C THR A 52 -17.58 -0.85 -13.37
N GLY A 53 -16.36 -0.37 -13.12
CA GLY A 53 -15.35 -0.13 -14.15
C GLY A 53 -14.16 -1.10 -13.99
N ILE A 54 -13.75 -1.74 -15.08
CA ILE A 54 -12.54 -2.56 -15.12
C ILE A 54 -11.63 -1.99 -16.21
N VAL A 55 -10.42 -1.62 -15.83
CA VAL A 55 -9.41 -1.06 -16.73
C VAL A 55 -8.07 -1.73 -16.43
N GLY A 56 -7.29 -2.02 -17.46
CA GLY A 56 -5.95 -2.57 -17.30
C GLY A 56 -5.04 -2.22 -18.46
N ALA A 57 -3.74 -2.26 -18.21
CA ALA A 57 -2.69 -2.05 -19.19
C ALA A 57 -1.95 -3.37 -19.43
N PRO A 58 -2.22 -4.09 -20.55
CA PRO A 58 -1.64 -5.41 -20.81
C PRO A 58 -0.11 -5.42 -20.84
N ALA A 59 0.51 -4.28 -21.16
CA ALA A 59 1.97 -4.15 -21.24
C ALA A 59 2.67 -4.13 -19.86
N CYS A 60 1.99 -3.64 -18.82
CA CYS A 60 2.56 -3.50 -17.48
C CYS A 60 2.02 -4.54 -16.50
N GLY A 61 0.97 -5.26 -16.87
CA GLY A 61 0.29 -6.22 -16.00
C GLY A 61 -0.59 -5.57 -14.94
N ASP A 62 -0.76 -4.24 -14.96
CA ASP A 62 -1.64 -3.54 -14.01
C ASP A 62 -3.10 -3.68 -14.46
N VAL A 63 -3.97 -4.17 -13.56
CA VAL A 63 -5.40 -4.31 -13.78
C VAL A 63 -6.16 -3.84 -12.54
N MET A 64 -7.06 -2.88 -12.71
CA MET A 64 -7.87 -2.31 -11.64
C MET A 64 -9.37 -2.47 -11.93
N LYS A 65 -10.08 -2.97 -10.93
CA LYS A 65 -11.54 -2.96 -10.84
C LYS A 65 -11.96 -1.95 -9.78
N LEU A 66 -12.72 -0.94 -10.18
CA LEU A 66 -13.34 0.04 -9.30
C LEU A 66 -14.85 -0.13 -9.34
N GLN A 67 -15.48 -0.14 -8.17
CA GLN A 67 -16.92 -0.18 -8.02
C GLN A 67 -17.38 0.98 -7.16
N ILE A 68 -18.40 1.71 -7.61
CA ILE A 68 -19.04 2.78 -6.86
C ILE A 68 -20.52 2.46 -6.67
N LYS A 69 -21.07 2.84 -5.53
CA LYS A 69 -22.51 2.80 -5.26
C LYS A 69 -23.04 4.22 -5.22
N VAL A 70 -24.13 4.48 -5.94
CA VAL A 70 -24.72 5.81 -6.08
C VAL A 70 -26.13 5.80 -5.46
N ASP A 71 -26.50 6.86 -4.75
CA ASP A 71 -27.86 7.03 -4.23
C ASP A 71 -28.83 7.56 -5.31
N GLU A 72 -30.11 7.68 -4.93
CA GLU A 72 -31.17 8.19 -5.81
C GLU A 72 -30.97 9.66 -6.22
N ASN A 73 -30.14 10.41 -5.48
CA ASN A 73 -29.81 11.81 -5.77
C ASN A 73 -28.55 11.94 -6.66
N GLY A 74 -27.96 10.82 -7.09
CA GLY A 74 -26.74 10.81 -7.90
C GLY A 74 -25.45 11.00 -7.10
N LYS A 75 -25.48 10.91 -5.76
CA LYS A 75 -24.30 11.02 -4.90
C LYS A 75 -23.67 9.65 -4.68
N ILE A 76 -22.34 9.60 -4.74
CA ILE A 76 -21.59 8.38 -4.39
C ILE A 76 -21.66 8.17 -2.87
N ILE A 77 -22.09 6.98 -2.44
CA ILE A 77 -22.24 6.60 -1.03
C ILE A 77 -21.21 5.56 -0.58
N ASP A 78 -20.67 4.78 -1.52
CA ASP A 78 -19.57 3.88 -1.24
C ASP A 78 -18.71 3.65 -2.48
N ALA A 79 -17.43 3.38 -2.24
CA ALA A 79 -16.48 3.02 -3.26
C ALA A 79 -15.62 1.85 -2.76
N LYS A 80 -15.43 0.85 -3.62
CA LYS A 80 -14.58 -0.32 -3.38
C LYS A 80 -13.70 -0.58 -4.58
N PHE A 81 -12.49 -1.07 -4.34
CA PHE A 81 -11.60 -1.47 -5.42
C PHE A 81 -10.96 -2.84 -5.20
N LYS A 82 -10.54 -3.44 -6.31
CA LYS A 82 -9.57 -4.52 -6.37
C LYS A 82 -8.57 -4.17 -7.45
N THR A 83 -7.29 -4.23 -7.14
CA THR A 83 -6.24 -3.93 -8.11
C THR A 83 -5.16 -4.99 -8.03
N PHE A 84 -4.60 -5.31 -9.19
CA PHE A 84 -3.40 -6.12 -9.34
C PHE A 84 -2.38 -5.22 -10.03
N GLY A 85 -1.24 -5.02 -9.41
CA GLY A 85 -0.21 -4.11 -9.93
C GLY A 85 0.88 -3.83 -8.92
N CYS A 86 1.76 -2.90 -9.26
CA CYS A 86 2.83 -2.47 -8.37
C CYS A 86 2.31 -1.84 -7.05
N GLY A 87 3.15 -1.81 -6.01
CA GLY A 87 2.76 -1.25 -4.71
C GLY A 87 2.27 0.21 -4.77
N SER A 88 2.83 1.01 -5.70
CA SER A 88 2.35 2.37 -5.98
C SER A 88 0.95 2.41 -6.60
N ALA A 89 0.59 1.43 -7.43
CA ALA A 89 -0.76 1.32 -7.97
C ALA A 89 -1.76 1.00 -6.85
N ILE A 90 -1.43 0.05 -5.97
CA ILE A 90 -2.26 -0.31 -4.81
C ILE A 90 -2.48 0.90 -3.90
N ALA A 91 -1.40 1.61 -3.54
CA ALA A 91 -1.48 2.79 -2.69
C ALA A 91 -2.34 3.91 -3.34
N SER A 92 -2.18 4.12 -4.65
CA SER A 92 -2.95 5.13 -5.40
C SER A 92 -4.43 4.77 -5.46
N SER A 93 -4.76 3.49 -5.69
CA SER A 93 -6.14 3.01 -5.70
C SER A 93 -6.81 3.16 -4.33
N SER A 94 -6.08 2.88 -3.24
CA SER A 94 -6.59 3.10 -1.88
C SER A 94 -6.93 4.56 -1.65
N LEU A 95 -6.00 5.47 -1.90
CA LEU A 95 -6.26 6.90 -1.69
C LEU A 95 -7.41 7.42 -2.56
N ALA A 96 -7.46 7.01 -3.83
CA ALA A 96 -8.53 7.40 -4.74
C ALA A 96 -9.90 6.95 -4.22
N SER A 97 -10.01 5.73 -3.70
CA SER A 97 -11.28 5.21 -3.18
C SER A 97 -11.80 5.95 -1.94
N GLU A 98 -10.91 6.58 -1.17
CA GLU A 98 -11.31 7.46 -0.04
C GLU A 98 -11.81 8.82 -0.52
N TRP A 99 -11.22 9.37 -1.57
CA TRP A 99 -11.61 10.69 -2.09
C TRP A 99 -12.89 10.63 -2.92
N ILE A 100 -13.21 9.48 -3.49
CA ILE A 100 -14.43 9.26 -4.28
C ILE A 100 -15.66 9.16 -3.38
N LYS A 101 -15.49 8.62 -2.17
CA LYS A 101 -16.57 8.47 -1.19
C LYS A 101 -16.91 9.79 -0.52
#